data_AF-A0A6J2I128-F1
#
_entry.id   AF-A0A6J2I128-F1
#
_cell.length_a   1.000
_cell.length_b   1.000
_cell.length_c   1.000
_cell.angle_alpha   90.00
_cell.angle_beta   90.00
_cell.angle_gamma   90.00
#
_symmetry.space_group_name_H-M   'P 1'
#
loop_
_entity.id
_entity.type
_entity.pdbx_description
1 polymer ?
#
loop_
_entity_poly.entity_id
_entity_poly.type
_entity_poly.pdbx_seq_one_letter_code
_entity_poly.pdbx_strand_id
1 'polypeptide(L)'
;MEDSCDDPPTSAVLLDSCHFSHVLFNDVQKFYVPGGDVTCHYTLTQNITARGKDWVGIFRVGWKTTREYYTFMWAPLPAAGHGDTAVQQKIQFKAYYLPKDDEYYQFCYVDQDGMVRGASVPFQFRAEAEDDILVVTTQGEVEEIELQNKNLRQENEELKASCANLQQQNLELQEELKKTQELQKSLESLRSNTEKLELELNSLKMENKHLKEQGDCTGAELQQLKEQIQSVTSEKERLETRLRTALDHMDQLQSQVLNYEKEVENLSHMDQEKTEQLETLKEENQQLRLSTAQQQHDLMKELEEQKHLFQVLQAEKDEADEESQKLRAENSALLRHLSQATELSPLSALPRAPAAAPAPGAGDLLFGNPYSAAGGNLGAGAEASLRVCPLCGELFPRDVESSQYEAHVQSHLLDCPMCTESFENKQVFEDHLLCHRLE
;
A
#
# COMPACT_ATOMS: atom_id res chain seq x y z
N MET A 1 83.89 41.86 -31.44
CA MET A 1 83.15 41.17 -30.37
C MET A 1 81.69 41.35 -30.73
N GLU A 2 81.17 40.70 -31.78
CA GLU A 2 81.37 39.29 -32.18
C GLU A 2 80.89 38.34 -31.06
N ASP A 3 80.17 37.25 -31.34
CA ASP A 3 80.12 36.50 -32.61
C ASP A 3 78.79 36.51 -33.37
N SER A 4 78.88 36.33 -34.70
CA SER A 4 77.78 35.94 -35.59
C SER A 4 77.96 34.46 -35.98
N CYS A 5 77.02 33.60 -35.56
CA CYS A 5 77.01 32.20 -35.97
C CYS A 5 76.01 32.03 -37.14
N ASP A 6 76.50 32.21 -38.36
CA ASP A 6 75.77 31.85 -39.58
C ASP A 6 75.79 30.33 -39.76
N ASP A 7 74.82 29.64 -39.18
CA ASP A 7 74.53 28.25 -39.56
C ASP A 7 74.10 28.22 -41.03
N PRO A 8 74.82 27.53 -41.93
CA PRO A 8 74.42 27.45 -43.32
C PRO A 8 73.11 26.66 -43.45
N PRO A 9 72.24 27.00 -44.42
CA PRO A 9 71.08 26.17 -44.71
C PRO A 9 71.58 24.79 -45.16
N THR A 10 71.44 23.80 -44.28
CA THR A 10 71.73 22.41 -44.61
C THR A 10 70.73 22.00 -45.69
N SER A 11 71.18 22.04 -46.95
CA SER A 11 70.41 21.65 -48.12
C SER A 11 70.05 20.18 -48.00
N ALA A 12 68.91 19.92 -47.34
CA ALA A 12 68.23 18.64 -47.31
C ALA A 12 67.70 18.36 -48.73
N VAL A 13 68.63 18.00 -49.62
CA VAL A 13 68.32 17.30 -50.86
C VAL A 13 67.66 16.00 -50.44
N LEU A 14 66.34 15.99 -50.44
CA LEU A 14 65.56 14.77 -50.43
C LEU A 14 66.09 13.92 -51.58
N LEU A 15 66.74 12.80 -51.24
CA LEU A 15 67.20 11.81 -52.20
C LEU A 15 65.99 11.03 -52.71
N ASP A 16 65.15 11.74 -53.45
CA ASP A 16 63.92 11.24 -54.06
C ASP A 16 64.28 10.16 -55.08
N SER A 17 64.24 8.92 -54.63
CA SER A 17 64.43 7.69 -55.40
C SER A 17 65.71 7.61 -56.24
N CYS A 18 66.75 6.99 -55.68
CA CYS A 18 67.91 6.50 -56.43
C CYS A 18 67.52 5.38 -57.42
N HIS A 19 66.94 5.75 -58.57
CA HIS A 19 66.32 4.85 -59.55
C HIS A 19 67.19 3.68 -60.03
N PHE A 20 68.52 3.82 -59.94
CA PHE A 20 69.52 2.84 -60.35
C PHE A 20 69.83 1.75 -59.31
N SER A 21 69.19 1.79 -58.13
CA SER A 21 69.49 0.89 -57.00
C SER A 21 68.26 0.10 -56.51
N HIS A 22 67.23 -0.04 -57.35
CA HIS A 22 66.02 -0.79 -57.03
C HIS A 22 66.23 -2.32 -57.17
N VAL A 23 67.27 -2.75 -57.88
CA VAL A 23 67.71 -4.14 -58.01
C VAL A 23 69.17 -4.24 -57.60
N LEU A 24 69.48 -5.17 -56.68
CA LEU A 24 70.82 -5.37 -56.15
C LEU A 24 71.36 -6.72 -56.65
N PHE A 25 72.57 -6.74 -57.20
CA PHE A 25 73.23 -7.97 -57.65
C PHE A 25 74.08 -8.57 -56.51
N ASN A 26 73.94 -9.88 -56.29
CA ASN A 26 74.56 -10.62 -55.19
C ASN A 26 75.63 -11.58 -55.74
N ASP A 27 76.64 -11.88 -54.92
CA ASP A 27 77.64 -12.95 -55.16
C ASP A 27 78.36 -12.87 -56.52
N VAL A 28 78.53 -11.65 -57.03
CA VAL A 28 79.18 -11.34 -58.30
C VAL A 28 80.70 -11.56 -58.15
N GLN A 29 81.21 -12.55 -58.87
CA GLN A 29 82.63 -12.91 -58.82
C GLN A 29 83.46 -11.91 -59.63
N LYS A 30 84.70 -11.64 -59.20
CA LYS A 30 85.65 -10.80 -59.95
C LYS A 30 86.00 -11.43 -61.30
N PHE A 31 86.10 -12.76 -61.32
CA PHE A 31 86.47 -13.55 -62.48
C PHE A 31 85.47 -14.70 -62.66
N TYR A 32 85.05 -14.93 -63.90
CA TYR A 32 84.26 -16.10 -64.29
C TYR A 32 85.05 -16.94 -65.28
N VAL A 33 85.08 -18.27 -65.07
CA VAL A 33 85.86 -19.20 -65.89
C VAL A 33 85.32 -19.23 -67.33
N PRO A 34 86.15 -18.94 -68.36
CA PRO A 34 85.73 -19.00 -69.76
C PRO A 34 85.18 -20.37 -70.14
N GLY A 35 84.01 -20.39 -70.79
CA GLY A 35 83.33 -21.63 -71.19
C GLY A 35 82.45 -22.27 -70.10
N GLY A 36 82.40 -21.72 -68.88
CA GLY A 36 81.40 -22.08 -67.87
C GLY A 36 80.06 -21.36 -68.06
N ASP A 37 78.95 -21.97 -67.61
CA ASP A 37 77.67 -21.27 -67.44
C ASP A 37 77.74 -20.33 -66.24
N VAL A 38 77.29 -19.08 -66.39
CA VAL A 38 77.31 -18.09 -65.29
C VAL A 38 75.91 -17.91 -64.71
N THR A 39 75.80 -18.06 -63.38
CA THR A 39 74.56 -17.79 -62.64
C THR A 39 74.64 -16.41 -62.00
N CYS A 40 73.79 -15.51 -62.46
CA CYS A 40 73.61 -14.17 -61.92
C CYS A 40 72.53 -14.19 -60.83
N HIS A 41 72.91 -13.84 -59.60
CA HIS A 41 71.98 -13.67 -58.48
C HIS A 41 71.65 -12.19 -58.29
N TYR A 42 70.38 -11.88 -58.02
CA TYR A 42 69.95 -10.53 -57.68
C TYR A 42 68.75 -10.55 -56.73
N THR A 43 68.49 -9.44 -56.06
CA THR A 43 67.29 -9.23 -55.25
C THR A 43 66.53 -7.99 -55.71
N LEU A 44 65.22 -8.16 -55.88
CA LEU A 44 64.26 -7.10 -56.14
C LEU A 44 63.93 -6.42 -54.81
N THR A 45 64.19 -5.11 -54.70
CA THR A 45 63.78 -4.33 -53.51
C THR A 45 62.28 -4.02 -53.56
N GLN A 46 61.73 -3.55 -52.44
CA GLN A 46 60.34 -3.05 -52.34
C GLN A 46 60.03 -1.93 -53.36
N ASN A 47 61.05 -1.25 -53.88
CA ASN A 47 60.91 -0.09 -54.78
C ASN A 47 60.74 -0.46 -56.27
N ILE A 48 60.62 -1.75 -56.63
CA ILE A 48 60.38 -2.20 -58.01
C ILE A 48 59.36 -3.34 -58.08
N THR A 49 58.33 -3.14 -58.91
CA THR A 49 57.44 -4.22 -59.36
C THR A 49 58.05 -4.86 -60.61
N ALA A 50 58.47 -6.13 -60.52
CA ALA A 50 58.99 -6.86 -61.67
C ALA A 50 57.89 -7.17 -62.70
N ARG A 51 58.19 -6.98 -63.98
CA ARG A 51 57.27 -7.11 -65.13
C ARG A 51 57.78 -8.14 -66.12
N GLY A 52 56.88 -8.79 -66.85
CA GLY A 52 57.20 -9.87 -67.81
C GLY A 52 57.96 -9.45 -69.08
N LYS A 53 58.55 -8.25 -69.08
CA LYS A 53 59.43 -7.69 -70.12
C LYS A 53 60.68 -7.01 -69.51
N ASP A 54 60.90 -7.16 -68.21
CA ASP A 54 62.16 -6.75 -67.59
C ASP A 54 63.22 -7.83 -67.88
N TRP A 55 64.50 -7.47 -67.90
CA TRP A 55 65.58 -8.36 -68.31
C TRP A 55 66.92 -7.99 -67.66
N VAL A 56 67.84 -8.96 -67.58
CA VAL A 56 69.23 -8.73 -67.18
C VAL A 56 70.12 -8.89 -68.41
N GLY A 57 70.91 -7.86 -68.70
CA GLY A 57 71.93 -7.87 -69.74
C GLY A 57 73.34 -7.96 -69.14
N ILE A 58 74.25 -8.59 -69.88
CA ILE A 58 75.70 -8.44 -69.69
C ILE A 58 76.15 -7.30 -70.61
N PHE A 59 76.73 -6.26 -70.04
CA PHE A 59 77.24 -5.08 -70.76
C PHE A 59 78.73 -4.91 -70.52
N ARG A 60 79.49 -4.51 -71.55
CA ARG A 60 80.88 -4.08 -71.38
C ARG A 60 80.89 -2.74 -70.62
N VAL A 61 81.80 -2.57 -69.66
CA VAL A 61 81.91 -1.34 -68.87
C VAL A 61 82.16 -0.15 -69.80
N GLY A 62 81.40 0.94 -69.61
CA GLY A 62 81.43 2.13 -70.48
C GLY A 62 80.34 2.18 -71.57
N TRP A 63 79.39 1.24 -71.56
CA TRP A 63 78.16 1.29 -72.37
C TRP A 63 77.39 2.61 -72.21
N LYS A 64 76.71 3.08 -73.26
CA LYS A 64 75.98 4.37 -73.25
C LYS A 64 74.46 4.24 -73.35
N THR A 65 73.96 3.19 -73.99
CA THR A 65 72.53 2.85 -74.07
C THR A 65 72.30 1.38 -73.77
N THR A 66 71.10 1.05 -73.27
CA THR A 66 70.64 -0.32 -73.04
C THR A 66 70.57 -1.17 -74.30
N ARG A 67 70.82 -0.61 -75.49
CA ARG A 67 71.00 -1.35 -76.75
C ARG A 67 72.42 -1.93 -76.95
N GLU A 68 73.38 -1.60 -76.10
CA GLU A 68 74.77 -2.09 -76.14
C GLU A 68 75.00 -3.35 -75.30
N TYR A 69 73.96 -4.17 -75.09
CA TYR A 69 74.12 -5.46 -74.40
C TYR A 69 74.94 -6.43 -75.27
N TYR A 70 75.83 -7.20 -74.63
CA TYR A 70 76.54 -8.31 -75.28
C TYR A 70 75.62 -9.53 -75.40
N THR A 71 74.93 -9.86 -74.30
CA THR A 71 73.90 -10.90 -74.23
C THR A 71 72.89 -10.53 -73.15
N PHE A 72 71.70 -11.13 -73.20
CA PHE A 72 70.62 -10.85 -72.25
C PHE A 72 69.77 -12.08 -71.95
N MET A 73 69.06 -12.03 -70.83
CA MET A 73 68.08 -13.01 -70.41
C MET A 73 66.88 -12.29 -69.79
N TRP A 74 65.66 -12.70 -70.15
CA TRP A 74 64.43 -12.18 -69.54
C TRP A 74 64.40 -12.48 -68.03
N ALA A 75 63.93 -11.52 -67.24
CA ALA A 75 63.79 -11.69 -65.80
C ALA A 75 62.61 -12.62 -65.49
N PRO A 76 62.80 -13.71 -64.73
CA PRO A 76 61.68 -14.51 -64.26
C PRO A 76 60.78 -13.67 -63.33
N LEU A 77 59.46 -13.80 -63.50
CA LEU A 77 58.50 -13.21 -62.57
C LEU A 77 58.58 -13.97 -61.22
N PRO A 78 58.60 -13.25 -60.08
CA PRO A 78 58.61 -13.88 -58.77
C PRO A 78 57.32 -14.68 -58.52
N ALA A 79 57.43 -15.80 -57.80
CA ALA A 79 56.29 -16.64 -57.48
C ALA A 79 55.29 -15.91 -56.56
N ALA A 80 54.01 -15.90 -56.97
CA ALA A 80 52.94 -15.20 -56.28
C ALA A 80 52.76 -15.71 -54.84
N GLY A 81 52.79 -14.79 -53.87
CA GLY A 81 52.67 -15.10 -52.44
C GLY A 81 53.49 -14.19 -51.52
N HIS A 82 54.48 -13.47 -52.06
CA HIS A 82 55.43 -12.67 -51.29
C HIS A 82 55.12 -11.17 -51.37
N GLY A 83 54.30 -10.68 -50.43
CA GLY A 83 54.17 -9.24 -50.16
C GLY A 83 55.35 -8.72 -49.35
N ASP A 84 55.75 -7.47 -49.58
CA ASP A 84 56.69 -6.62 -48.83
C ASP A 84 58.08 -7.17 -48.47
N THR A 85 58.44 -8.40 -48.83
CA THR A 85 59.78 -8.97 -48.59
C THR A 85 60.62 -8.87 -49.86
N ALA A 86 61.87 -8.40 -49.73
CA ALA A 86 62.79 -8.26 -50.87
C ALA A 86 63.10 -9.64 -51.49
N VAL A 87 62.73 -9.84 -52.76
CA VAL A 87 62.71 -11.18 -53.38
C VAL A 87 64.03 -11.47 -54.10
N GLN A 88 64.76 -12.48 -53.65
CA GLN A 88 65.90 -13.02 -54.39
C GLN A 88 65.44 -13.80 -55.64
N GLN A 89 66.18 -13.63 -56.72
CA GLN A 89 65.97 -14.23 -58.04
C GLN A 89 67.33 -14.65 -58.63
N LYS A 90 67.31 -15.57 -59.60
CA LYS A 90 68.51 -16.01 -60.30
C LYS A 90 68.25 -16.28 -61.78
N ILE A 91 69.25 -15.94 -62.59
CA ILE A 91 69.26 -16.12 -64.05
C ILE A 91 70.55 -16.85 -64.42
N GLN A 92 70.47 -17.83 -65.32
CA GLN A 92 71.64 -18.50 -65.86
C GLN A 92 71.92 -18.05 -67.30
N PHE A 93 73.09 -17.48 -67.52
CA PHE A 93 73.63 -17.19 -68.84
C PHE A 93 74.42 -18.41 -69.32
N LYS A 94 74.10 -18.92 -70.51
CA LYS A 94 74.78 -20.09 -71.08
C LYS A 94 76.13 -19.73 -71.68
N ALA A 95 77.15 -20.55 -71.43
CA ALA A 95 78.54 -20.36 -71.83
C ALA A 95 78.75 -19.94 -73.28
N TYR A 96 77.93 -20.48 -74.19
CA TYR A 96 77.98 -20.17 -75.63
C TYR A 96 77.72 -18.69 -75.95
N TYR A 97 76.91 -18.00 -75.14
CA TYR A 97 76.54 -16.59 -75.32
C TYR A 97 77.39 -15.60 -74.50
N LEU A 98 78.43 -16.07 -73.81
CA LEU A 98 79.30 -15.22 -72.98
C LEU A 98 80.45 -14.59 -73.79
N PRO A 99 81.02 -13.47 -73.31
CA PRO A 99 82.29 -12.92 -73.81
C PRO A 99 83.44 -13.93 -73.80
N LYS A 100 84.43 -13.67 -74.65
CA LYS A 100 85.62 -14.51 -74.86
C LYS A 100 86.93 -13.71 -74.95
N ASP A 101 86.82 -12.42 -74.67
CA ASP A 101 87.90 -11.46 -74.51
C ASP A 101 88.10 -11.16 -73.02
N ASP A 102 89.14 -10.39 -72.71
CA ASP A 102 89.55 -9.99 -71.36
C ASP A 102 88.95 -8.63 -70.93
N GLU A 103 87.92 -8.14 -71.61
CA GLU A 103 87.26 -6.88 -71.27
C GLU A 103 86.49 -6.98 -69.93
N TYR A 104 86.25 -5.82 -69.31
CA TYR A 104 85.42 -5.74 -68.12
C TYR A 104 83.94 -5.67 -68.48
N TYR A 105 83.15 -6.52 -67.83
CA TYR A 105 81.71 -6.64 -67.98
C TYR A 105 80.97 -6.41 -66.65
N GLN A 106 79.69 -6.06 -66.75
CA GLN A 106 78.78 -5.90 -65.62
C GLN A 106 77.38 -6.40 -65.99
N PHE A 107 76.65 -6.96 -65.02
CA PHE A 107 75.22 -7.18 -65.16
C PHE A 107 74.48 -5.85 -65.00
N CYS A 108 73.47 -5.60 -65.82
CA CYS A 108 72.53 -4.49 -65.64
C CYS A 108 71.10 -5.01 -65.74
N TYR A 109 70.24 -4.65 -64.78
CA TYR A 109 68.82 -4.94 -64.81
C TYR A 109 68.10 -3.80 -65.53
N VAL A 110 67.38 -4.12 -66.60
CA VAL A 110 66.66 -3.17 -67.45
C VAL A 110 65.17 -3.50 -67.39
N ASP A 111 64.34 -2.50 -67.18
CA ASP A 111 62.89 -2.67 -67.11
C ASP A 111 62.19 -2.56 -68.50
N GLN A 112 60.89 -2.87 -68.56
CA GLN A 112 60.13 -2.83 -69.83
C GLN A 112 60.19 -1.47 -70.53
N ASP A 113 60.39 -0.38 -69.77
CA ASP A 113 60.37 1.00 -70.27
C ASP A 113 61.78 1.42 -70.76
N GLY A 114 62.76 0.52 -70.63
CA GLY A 114 64.15 0.68 -71.05
C GLY A 114 65.07 1.30 -69.99
N MET A 115 64.59 1.49 -68.76
CA MET A 115 65.33 2.13 -67.67
C MET A 115 66.18 1.11 -66.90
N VAL A 116 67.41 1.50 -66.55
CA VAL A 116 68.30 0.65 -65.74
C VAL A 116 67.98 0.82 -64.25
N ARG A 117 67.68 -0.30 -63.58
CA ARG A 117 67.22 -0.35 -62.18
C ARG A 117 68.23 -0.96 -61.21
N GLY A 118 69.32 -1.49 -61.73
CA GLY A 118 70.43 -2.09 -60.98
C GLY A 118 71.63 -2.32 -61.90
N ALA A 119 72.84 -2.22 -61.36
CA ALA A 119 74.08 -2.59 -62.03
C ALA A 119 75.02 -3.31 -61.06
N SER A 120 75.79 -4.30 -61.54
CA SER A 120 76.77 -5.03 -60.71
C SER A 120 78.11 -4.30 -60.63
N VAL A 121 78.97 -4.75 -59.70
CA VAL A 121 80.41 -4.53 -59.83
C VAL A 121 80.96 -5.15 -61.12
N PRO A 122 82.05 -4.61 -61.71
CA PRO A 122 82.70 -5.20 -62.88
C PRO A 122 83.37 -6.55 -62.62
N PHE A 123 83.42 -7.38 -63.66
CA PHE A 123 84.07 -8.69 -63.69
C PHE A 123 84.71 -8.99 -65.06
N GLN A 124 85.62 -9.95 -65.13
CA GLN A 124 86.25 -10.42 -66.39
C GLN A 124 86.03 -11.93 -66.62
N PHE A 125 86.16 -12.37 -67.87
CA PHE A 125 86.16 -13.79 -68.22
C PHE A 125 87.59 -14.32 -68.34
N ARG A 126 88.15 -14.81 -67.23
CA ARG A 126 89.51 -15.34 -67.15
C ARG A 126 89.63 -16.45 -66.10
N ALA A 127 90.67 -17.27 -66.24
CA ALA A 127 91.12 -18.14 -65.16
C ALA A 127 91.86 -17.31 -64.09
N GLU A 128 91.79 -17.77 -62.86
CA GLU A 128 92.75 -17.40 -61.82
C GLU A 128 94.04 -18.19 -62.03
N ALA A 129 95.18 -17.55 -61.75
CA ALA A 129 96.50 -18.15 -61.80
C ALA A 129 97.14 -17.92 -60.43
N GLU A 130 97.52 -19.01 -59.76
CA GLU A 130 98.17 -19.00 -58.47
C GLU A 130 99.69 -18.97 -58.71
N ASP A 131 100.34 -17.83 -58.48
CA ASP A 131 101.80 -17.71 -58.53
C ASP A 131 102.40 -18.08 -57.16
N ASP A 132 103.13 -19.20 -57.09
CA ASP A 132 103.80 -19.69 -55.88
C ASP A 132 104.91 -18.72 -55.40
N ILE A 133 104.72 -18.10 -54.23
CA ILE A 133 105.73 -17.23 -53.58
C ILE A 133 106.39 -17.97 -52.42
N LEU A 134 107.62 -18.45 -52.64
CA LEU A 134 108.44 -19.07 -51.59
C LEU A 134 109.11 -17.99 -50.71
N VAL A 135 108.59 -17.80 -49.49
CA VAL A 135 109.16 -16.88 -48.50
C VAL A 135 110.33 -17.54 -47.75
N VAL A 136 111.45 -16.83 -47.64
CA VAL A 136 112.65 -17.27 -46.89
C VAL A 136 112.92 -16.29 -45.75
N THR A 137 112.81 -16.76 -44.51
CA THR A 137 113.11 -16.02 -43.27
C THR A 137 114.37 -16.55 -42.58
N THR A 138 114.91 -15.81 -41.61
CA THR A 138 116.10 -16.20 -40.85
C THR A 138 115.75 -16.90 -39.53
N GLN A 139 116.68 -17.71 -39.02
CA GLN A 139 116.50 -18.55 -37.82
C GLN A 139 115.98 -17.78 -36.59
N GLY A 140 116.51 -16.57 -36.33
CA GLY A 140 116.10 -15.75 -35.18
C GLY A 140 114.68 -15.17 -35.30
N GLU A 141 114.27 -14.81 -36.52
CA GLU A 141 112.90 -14.36 -36.79
C GLU A 141 111.91 -15.52 -36.56
N VAL A 142 112.28 -16.75 -36.90
CA VAL A 142 111.46 -17.95 -36.63
C VAL A 142 111.27 -18.16 -35.12
N GLU A 143 112.32 -18.05 -34.30
CA GLU A 143 112.22 -18.21 -32.84
C GLU A 143 111.35 -17.12 -32.18
N GLU A 144 111.42 -15.87 -32.66
CA GLU A 144 110.55 -14.79 -32.18
C GLU A 144 109.09 -14.98 -32.63
N ILE A 145 108.87 -15.43 -33.88
CA ILE A 145 107.54 -15.77 -34.42
C ILE A 145 106.93 -16.96 -33.69
N GLU A 146 107.72 -17.98 -33.29
CA GLU A 146 107.24 -19.10 -32.48
C GLU A 146 106.81 -18.65 -31.08
N LEU A 147 107.57 -17.77 -30.44
CA LEU A 147 107.21 -17.21 -29.12
C LEU A 147 105.95 -16.35 -29.20
N GLN A 148 105.81 -15.49 -30.23
CA GLN A 148 104.57 -14.75 -30.48
C GLN A 148 103.39 -15.69 -30.74
N ASN A 149 103.55 -16.72 -31.58
CA ASN A 149 102.51 -17.72 -31.84
C ASN A 149 102.07 -18.45 -30.57
N LYS A 150 103.00 -18.75 -29.65
CA LYS A 150 102.68 -19.38 -28.37
C LYS A 150 101.83 -18.47 -27.48
N ASN A 151 102.18 -17.20 -27.36
CA ASN A 151 101.42 -16.22 -26.61
C ASN A 151 100.04 -15.98 -27.22
N LEU A 152 99.96 -15.77 -28.54
CA LEU A 152 98.71 -15.56 -29.29
C LEU A 152 97.76 -16.77 -29.24
N ARG A 153 98.28 -17.99 -29.10
CA ARG A 153 97.48 -19.21 -28.86
C ARG A 153 96.89 -19.23 -27.45
N GLN A 154 97.68 -18.91 -26.43
CA GLN A 154 97.20 -18.86 -25.05
C GLN A 154 96.13 -17.75 -24.89
N GLU A 155 96.38 -16.56 -25.44
CA GLU A 155 95.40 -15.47 -25.47
C GLU A 155 94.12 -15.86 -26.25
N ASN A 156 94.24 -16.65 -27.33
CA ASN A 156 93.09 -17.23 -28.02
C ASN A 156 92.28 -18.23 -27.16
N GLU A 157 92.95 -19.04 -26.33
CA GLU A 157 92.29 -20.00 -25.44
C GLU A 157 91.57 -19.28 -24.29
N GLU A 158 92.20 -18.26 -23.72
CA GLU A 158 91.59 -17.40 -22.70
C GLU A 158 90.40 -16.59 -23.26
N LEU A 159 90.51 -16.02 -24.46
CA LEU A 159 89.41 -15.34 -25.16
C LEU A 159 88.25 -16.30 -25.51
N LYS A 160 88.54 -17.54 -25.92
CA LYS A 160 87.51 -18.57 -26.17
C LYS A 160 86.78 -18.96 -24.89
N ALA A 161 87.50 -19.16 -23.79
CA ALA A 161 86.91 -19.45 -22.49
C ALA A 161 86.03 -18.29 -21.99
N SER A 162 86.49 -17.04 -22.14
CA SER A 162 85.70 -15.84 -21.84
C SER A 162 84.43 -15.73 -22.70
N CYS A 163 84.55 -15.95 -24.01
CA CYS A 163 83.42 -15.92 -24.94
C CYS A 163 82.38 -17.01 -24.63
N ALA A 164 82.82 -18.22 -24.28
CA ALA A 164 81.92 -19.30 -23.87
C ALA A 164 81.18 -18.97 -22.56
N ASN A 165 81.87 -18.35 -21.58
CA ASN A 165 81.25 -17.92 -20.33
C ASN A 165 80.19 -16.82 -20.58
N LEU A 166 80.50 -15.83 -21.41
CA LEU A 166 79.55 -14.76 -21.80
C LEU A 166 78.36 -15.29 -22.60
N GLN A 167 78.54 -16.34 -23.42
CA GLN A 167 77.44 -17.03 -24.10
C GLN A 167 76.53 -17.76 -23.11
N GLN A 168 77.09 -18.45 -22.10
CA GLN A 168 76.29 -19.11 -21.06
C GLN A 168 75.51 -18.09 -20.22
N GLN A 169 76.15 -16.99 -19.77
CA GLN A 169 75.45 -15.91 -19.04
C GLN A 169 74.31 -15.30 -19.87
N ASN A 170 74.48 -15.15 -21.20
CA ASN A 170 73.40 -14.69 -22.08
C ASN A 170 72.22 -15.66 -22.14
N LEU A 171 72.47 -16.98 -22.15
CA LEU A 171 71.42 -18.00 -22.15
C LEU A 171 70.65 -18.00 -20.82
N GLU A 172 71.36 -17.93 -19.70
CA GLU A 172 70.77 -17.86 -18.35
C GLU A 172 69.90 -16.59 -18.19
N LEU A 173 70.41 -15.41 -18.61
CA LEU A 173 69.65 -14.16 -18.62
C LEU A 173 68.43 -14.20 -19.56
N GLN A 174 68.52 -14.88 -20.70
CA GLN A 174 67.37 -15.08 -21.60
C GLN A 174 66.32 -16.03 -21.01
N GLU A 175 66.70 -16.97 -20.15
CA GLU A 175 65.75 -17.85 -19.45
C GLU A 175 65.03 -17.09 -18.33
N GLU A 176 65.75 -16.33 -17.50
CA GLU A 176 65.15 -15.48 -16.46
C GLU A 176 64.26 -14.38 -17.04
N LEU A 177 64.61 -13.81 -18.20
CA LEU A 177 63.74 -12.87 -18.92
C LEU A 177 62.41 -13.51 -19.33
N LYS A 178 62.42 -14.77 -19.80
CA LYS A 178 61.19 -15.51 -20.15
C LYS A 178 60.33 -15.79 -18.92
N LYS A 179 60.93 -16.31 -17.84
CA LYS A 179 60.25 -16.53 -16.55
C LYS A 179 59.59 -15.25 -16.03
N THR A 180 60.31 -14.12 -16.11
CA THR A 180 59.81 -12.80 -15.71
C THR A 180 58.61 -12.36 -16.56
N GLN A 181 58.66 -12.55 -17.89
CA GLN A 181 57.53 -12.25 -18.79
C GLN A 181 56.31 -13.16 -18.56
N GLU A 182 56.51 -14.43 -18.21
CA GLU A 182 55.43 -15.36 -17.87
C GLU A 182 54.77 -15.00 -16.53
N LEU A 183 55.58 -14.65 -15.52
CA LEU A 183 55.08 -14.11 -14.24
C LEU A 183 54.32 -12.80 -14.44
N GLN A 184 54.80 -11.89 -15.29
CA GLN A 184 54.10 -10.63 -15.59
C GLN A 184 52.71 -10.89 -16.23
N LYS A 185 52.62 -11.77 -17.23
CA LYS A 185 51.34 -12.16 -17.85
C LYS A 185 50.37 -12.78 -16.83
N SER A 186 50.91 -13.57 -15.90
CA SER A 186 50.13 -14.15 -14.80
C SER A 186 49.58 -13.08 -13.85
N LEU A 187 50.41 -12.09 -13.48
CA LEU A 187 50.01 -10.95 -12.64
C LEU A 187 48.97 -10.05 -13.33
N GLU A 188 49.10 -9.80 -14.64
CA GLU A 188 48.11 -9.03 -15.41
C GLU A 188 46.77 -9.77 -15.51
N SER A 189 46.79 -11.09 -15.72
CA SER A 189 45.60 -11.95 -15.68
C SER A 189 44.92 -11.96 -14.31
N LEU A 190 45.69 -12.13 -13.23
CA LEU A 190 45.21 -12.05 -11.86
C LEU A 190 44.57 -10.69 -11.57
N ARG A 191 45.25 -9.59 -11.92
CA ARG A 191 44.75 -8.22 -11.73
C ARG A 191 43.42 -7.99 -12.46
N SER A 192 43.31 -8.42 -13.72
CA SER A 192 42.05 -8.32 -14.48
C SER A 192 40.91 -9.13 -13.84
N ASN A 193 41.21 -10.25 -13.20
CA ASN A 193 40.20 -11.04 -12.49
C ASN A 193 39.83 -10.44 -11.12
N THR A 194 40.77 -9.83 -10.41
CA THR A 194 40.47 -9.03 -9.20
C THR A 194 39.54 -7.86 -9.54
N GLU A 195 39.82 -7.11 -10.61
CA GLU A 195 39.00 -5.98 -11.05
C GLU A 195 37.56 -6.39 -11.42
N LYS A 196 37.38 -7.54 -12.09
CA LYS A 196 36.04 -8.11 -12.36
C LYS A 196 35.30 -8.47 -11.08
N LEU A 197 35.95 -9.18 -10.15
CA LEU A 197 35.36 -9.55 -8.87
C LEU A 197 35.01 -8.32 -8.01
N GLU A 198 35.78 -7.24 -8.12
CA GLU A 198 35.52 -5.97 -7.44
C GLU A 198 34.31 -5.24 -8.06
N LEU A 199 34.11 -5.31 -9.37
CA LEU A 199 32.88 -4.83 -10.03
C LEU A 199 31.65 -5.68 -9.67
N GLU A 200 31.77 -7.02 -9.68
CA GLU A 200 30.69 -7.93 -9.26
C GLU A 200 30.30 -7.72 -7.80
N LEU A 201 31.28 -7.58 -6.90
CA LEU A 201 31.06 -7.28 -5.48
C LEU A 201 30.33 -5.95 -5.28
N ASN A 202 30.68 -4.91 -6.04
CA ASN A 202 29.98 -3.62 -5.99
C ASN A 202 28.56 -3.71 -6.55
N SER A 203 28.32 -4.51 -7.60
CA SER A 203 26.98 -4.78 -8.13
C SER A 203 26.10 -5.48 -7.09
N LEU A 204 26.57 -6.59 -6.52
CA LEU A 204 25.86 -7.35 -5.48
C LEU A 204 25.61 -6.51 -4.21
N LYS A 205 26.52 -5.59 -3.87
CA LYS A 205 26.36 -4.64 -2.76
C LYS A 205 25.27 -3.61 -3.02
N MET A 206 25.12 -3.13 -4.26
CA MET A 206 24.03 -2.24 -4.66
C MET A 206 22.68 -2.99 -4.69
N GLU A 207 22.66 -4.24 -5.16
CA GLU A 207 21.47 -5.10 -5.14
C GLU A 207 21.02 -5.41 -3.70
N ASN A 208 21.95 -5.79 -2.80
CA ASN A 208 21.65 -6.00 -1.39
C ASN A 208 21.10 -4.73 -0.72
N LYS A 209 21.60 -3.54 -1.10
CA LYS A 209 21.05 -2.28 -0.63
C LYS A 209 19.60 -2.09 -1.09
N HIS A 210 19.32 -2.28 -2.38
CA HIS A 210 17.96 -2.18 -2.93
C HIS A 210 17.00 -3.19 -2.30
N LEU A 211 17.41 -4.45 -2.16
CA LEU A 211 16.61 -5.50 -1.52
C LEU A 211 16.30 -5.17 -0.05
N LYS A 212 17.23 -4.54 0.66
CA LYS A 212 16.97 -4.03 2.01
C LYS A 212 15.96 -2.87 1.99
N GLU A 213 16.15 -1.86 1.15
CA GLU A 213 15.23 -0.72 1.03
C GLU A 213 13.80 -1.18 0.66
N GLN A 214 13.68 -2.18 -0.20
CA GLN A 214 12.40 -2.83 -0.55
C GLN A 214 11.81 -3.64 0.63
N GLY A 215 12.63 -4.32 1.42
CA GLY A 215 12.22 -5.00 2.65
C GLY A 215 11.74 -4.04 3.74
N ASP A 216 12.44 -2.91 3.92
CA ASP A 216 12.06 -1.85 4.86
C ASP A 216 10.72 -1.20 4.44
N CYS A 217 10.50 -0.95 3.14
CA CYS A 217 9.23 -0.43 2.61
C CYS A 217 8.06 -1.42 2.79
N THR A 218 8.22 -2.68 2.38
CA THR A 218 7.16 -3.70 2.51
C THR A 218 6.88 -4.07 3.98
N GLY A 219 7.86 -3.93 4.87
CA GLY A 219 7.67 -4.01 6.32
C GLY A 219 6.78 -2.89 6.86
N ALA A 220 6.96 -1.65 6.37
CA ALA A 220 6.10 -0.52 6.75
C ALA A 220 4.66 -0.68 6.23
N GLU A 221 4.47 -1.14 4.99
CA GLU A 221 3.15 -1.46 4.42
C GLU A 221 2.43 -2.55 5.24
N LEU A 222 3.15 -3.61 5.63
CA LEU A 222 2.62 -4.70 6.45
C LEU A 222 2.21 -4.20 7.84
N GLN A 223 3.01 -3.33 8.46
CA GLN A 223 2.64 -2.73 9.75
C GLN A 223 1.42 -1.81 9.63
N GLN A 224 1.34 -0.96 8.59
CA GLN A 224 0.18 -0.12 8.34
C GLN A 224 -1.11 -0.96 8.15
N LEU A 225 -1.04 -2.06 7.39
CA LEU A 225 -2.16 -2.99 7.22
C LEU A 225 -2.56 -3.67 8.54
N LYS A 226 -1.57 -4.03 9.38
CA LYS A 226 -1.83 -4.61 10.71
C LYS A 226 -2.55 -3.62 11.63
N GLU A 227 -2.15 -2.36 11.63
CA GLU A 227 -2.79 -1.29 12.39
C GLU A 227 -4.23 -1.01 11.89
N GLN A 228 -4.45 -1.02 10.57
CA GLN A 228 -5.79 -0.94 9.97
C GLN A 228 -6.68 -2.12 10.39
N ILE A 229 -6.18 -3.36 10.33
CA ILE A 229 -6.91 -4.56 10.75
C ILE A 229 -7.27 -4.47 12.24
N GLN A 230 -6.36 -3.98 13.09
CA GLN A 230 -6.62 -3.80 14.52
C GLN A 230 -7.71 -2.73 14.76
N SER A 231 -7.67 -1.61 14.03
CA SER A 231 -8.71 -0.56 14.10
C SER A 231 -10.08 -1.04 13.63
N VAL A 232 -10.15 -1.81 12.54
CA VAL A 232 -11.41 -2.38 12.05
C VAL A 232 -11.95 -3.45 13.01
N THR A 233 -11.07 -4.20 13.68
CA THR A 233 -11.46 -5.19 14.69
C THR A 233 -12.06 -4.53 15.93
N SER A 234 -11.44 -3.47 16.46
CA SER A 234 -12.01 -2.76 17.62
C SER A 234 -13.30 -2.00 17.29
N GLU A 235 -13.46 -1.49 16.07
CA GLU A 235 -14.74 -0.96 15.61
C GLU A 235 -15.81 -2.07 15.47
N LYS A 236 -15.45 -3.24 14.93
CA LYS A 236 -16.35 -4.40 14.88
C LYS A 236 -16.84 -4.79 16.28
N GLU A 237 -15.94 -4.95 17.24
CA GLU A 237 -16.28 -5.28 18.64
C GLU A 237 -17.20 -4.22 19.27
N ARG A 238 -16.93 -2.94 19.01
CA ARG A 238 -17.80 -1.81 19.43
C ARG A 238 -19.20 -1.89 18.82
N LEU A 239 -19.31 -2.25 17.54
CA LEU A 239 -20.60 -2.41 16.84
C LEU A 239 -21.35 -3.67 17.29
N GLU A 240 -20.66 -4.79 17.53
CA GLU A 240 -21.24 -6.00 18.10
C GLU A 240 -21.77 -5.77 19.52
N THR A 241 -21.04 -5.00 20.35
CA THR A 241 -21.51 -4.58 21.68
C THR A 241 -22.77 -3.72 21.58
N ARG A 242 -22.78 -2.69 20.70
CA ARG A 242 -23.97 -1.85 20.47
C ARG A 242 -25.17 -2.65 19.96
N LEU A 243 -24.95 -3.64 19.11
CA LEU A 243 -26.00 -4.53 18.62
C LEU A 243 -26.56 -5.42 19.73
N ARG A 244 -25.71 -5.92 20.65
CA ARG A 244 -26.17 -6.65 21.84
C ARG A 244 -27.12 -5.78 22.67
N THR A 245 -26.69 -4.59 23.10
CA THR A 245 -27.51 -3.68 23.91
C THR A 245 -28.82 -3.28 23.22
N ALA A 246 -28.82 -3.13 21.90
CA ALA A 246 -30.03 -2.85 21.13
C ALA A 246 -31.03 -4.03 21.10
N LEU A 247 -30.53 -5.27 21.08
CA LEU A 247 -31.36 -6.48 21.21
C LEU A 247 -31.89 -6.62 22.65
N ASP A 248 -31.03 -6.45 23.66
CA ASP A 248 -31.41 -6.54 25.08
C ASP A 248 -32.54 -5.53 25.42
N HIS A 249 -32.44 -4.30 24.87
CA HIS A 249 -33.50 -3.28 24.99
C HIS A 249 -34.75 -3.61 24.18
N MET A 250 -34.64 -4.27 23.03
CA MET A 250 -35.79 -4.74 22.26
C MET A 250 -36.56 -5.83 23.02
N ASP A 251 -35.87 -6.78 23.64
CA ASP A 251 -36.48 -7.83 24.46
C ASP A 251 -37.14 -7.24 25.73
N GLN A 252 -36.54 -6.19 26.31
CA GLN A 252 -37.15 -5.40 27.39
C GLN A 252 -38.44 -4.71 26.93
N LEU A 253 -38.45 -4.08 25.75
CA LEU A 253 -39.66 -3.44 25.19
C LEU A 253 -40.74 -4.47 24.84
N GLN A 254 -40.39 -5.62 24.26
CA GLN A 254 -41.33 -6.72 24.03
C GLN A 254 -41.96 -7.21 25.36
N SER A 255 -41.14 -7.32 26.41
CA SER A 255 -41.62 -7.68 27.75
C SER A 255 -42.56 -6.64 28.36
N GLN A 256 -42.33 -5.33 28.09
CA GLN A 256 -43.25 -4.26 28.49
C GLN A 256 -44.57 -4.33 27.71
N VAL A 257 -44.53 -4.51 26.39
CA VAL A 257 -45.74 -4.68 25.56
C VAL A 257 -46.57 -5.87 26.05
N LEU A 258 -45.95 -7.04 26.29
CA LEU A 258 -46.59 -8.22 26.86
C LEU A 258 -47.17 -8.05 28.27
N ASN A 259 -46.81 -6.99 28.99
CA ASN A 259 -47.42 -6.64 30.26
C ASN A 259 -48.59 -5.66 30.05
N TYR A 260 -48.43 -4.65 29.18
CA TYR A 260 -49.54 -3.76 28.81
C TYR A 260 -50.68 -4.48 28.09
N GLU A 261 -50.39 -5.50 27.28
CA GLU A 261 -51.41 -6.36 26.65
C GLU A 261 -52.28 -7.06 27.70
N LYS A 262 -51.66 -7.61 28.76
CA LYS A 262 -52.37 -8.23 29.89
C LYS A 262 -53.12 -7.21 30.74
N GLU A 263 -52.54 -6.02 30.94
CA GLU A 263 -53.21 -4.91 31.65
C GLU A 263 -54.50 -4.52 30.91
N VAL A 264 -54.44 -4.40 29.58
CA VAL A 264 -55.61 -4.12 28.72
C VAL A 264 -56.60 -5.28 28.70
N GLU A 265 -56.14 -6.53 28.66
CA GLU A 265 -57.02 -7.72 28.74
C GLU A 265 -57.77 -7.80 30.09
N ASN A 266 -57.07 -7.56 31.20
CA ASN A 266 -57.67 -7.48 32.54
C ASN A 266 -58.68 -6.33 32.64
N LEU A 267 -58.34 -5.14 32.14
CA LEU A 267 -59.25 -3.99 32.12
C LEU A 267 -60.47 -4.25 31.23
N SER A 268 -60.31 -4.94 30.10
CA SER A 268 -61.42 -5.35 29.23
C SER A 268 -62.34 -6.38 29.90
N HIS A 269 -61.79 -7.31 30.68
CA HIS A 269 -62.59 -8.25 31.48
C HIS A 269 -63.38 -7.52 32.57
N MET A 270 -62.75 -6.55 33.26
CA MET A 270 -63.43 -5.71 34.25
C MET A 270 -64.52 -4.83 33.62
N ASP A 271 -64.30 -4.26 32.44
CA ASP A 271 -65.31 -3.46 31.73
C ASP A 271 -66.49 -4.32 31.24
N GLN A 272 -66.23 -5.55 30.80
CA GLN A 272 -67.28 -6.53 30.50
C GLN A 272 -68.09 -6.90 31.76
N GLU A 273 -67.43 -7.27 32.86
CA GLU A 273 -68.11 -7.54 34.15
C GLU A 273 -68.97 -6.36 34.61
N LYS A 274 -68.47 -5.12 34.44
CA LYS A 274 -69.20 -3.91 34.82
C LYS A 274 -70.35 -3.61 33.87
N THR A 275 -70.22 -3.92 32.58
CA THR A 275 -71.31 -3.83 31.61
C THR A 275 -72.40 -4.85 31.91
N GLU A 276 -72.06 -6.11 32.23
CA GLU A 276 -73.01 -7.15 32.65
C GLU A 276 -73.72 -6.77 33.97
N GLN A 277 -72.99 -6.20 34.94
CA GLN A 277 -73.59 -5.64 36.16
C GLN A 277 -74.50 -4.44 35.90
N LEU A 278 -74.23 -3.65 34.86
CA LEU A 278 -75.10 -2.53 34.46
C LEU A 278 -76.35 -2.99 33.70
N GLU A 279 -76.28 -4.03 32.87
CA GLU A 279 -77.48 -4.60 32.23
C GLU A 279 -78.39 -5.31 33.22
N THR A 280 -77.86 -6.12 34.14
CA THR A 280 -78.68 -6.74 35.20
C THR A 280 -79.37 -5.69 36.09
N LEU A 281 -78.67 -4.62 36.49
CA LEU A 281 -79.28 -3.50 37.20
C LEU A 281 -80.32 -2.73 36.37
N LYS A 282 -80.19 -2.65 35.03
CA LYS A 282 -81.21 -2.08 34.15
C LYS A 282 -82.44 -2.97 34.07
N GLU A 283 -82.27 -4.29 33.94
CA GLU A 283 -83.35 -5.27 33.92
C GLU A 283 -84.13 -5.24 35.24
N GLU A 284 -83.44 -5.26 36.39
CA GLU A 284 -84.05 -5.06 37.71
C GLU A 284 -84.80 -3.73 37.80
N ASN A 285 -84.21 -2.63 37.34
CA ASN A 285 -84.87 -1.32 37.38
C ASN A 285 -86.11 -1.26 36.46
N GLN A 286 -86.07 -1.93 35.31
CA GLN A 286 -87.20 -2.06 34.40
C GLN A 286 -88.32 -2.94 35.02
N GLN A 287 -87.97 -4.05 35.66
CA GLN A 287 -88.91 -4.92 36.35
C GLN A 287 -89.55 -4.21 37.55
N LEU A 288 -88.78 -3.43 38.32
CA LEU A 288 -89.29 -2.58 39.41
C LEU A 288 -90.24 -1.48 38.88
N ARG A 289 -89.93 -0.85 37.73
CA ARG A 289 -90.84 0.12 37.09
C ARG A 289 -92.14 -0.54 36.64
N LEU A 290 -92.08 -1.72 36.01
CA LEU A 290 -93.27 -2.47 35.60
C LEU A 290 -94.12 -2.88 36.81
N SER A 291 -93.49 -3.37 37.89
CA SER A 291 -94.18 -3.69 39.14
C SER A 291 -94.83 -2.46 39.79
N THR A 292 -94.12 -1.32 39.83
CA THR A 292 -94.65 -0.06 40.35
C THR A 292 -95.81 0.46 39.50
N ALA A 293 -95.72 0.37 38.18
CA ALA A 293 -96.79 0.76 37.27
C ALA A 293 -98.03 -0.15 37.41
N GLN A 294 -97.84 -1.45 37.61
CA GLN A 294 -98.92 -2.39 37.91
C GLN A 294 -99.59 -2.04 39.25
N GLN A 295 -98.81 -1.83 40.32
CA GLN A 295 -99.35 -1.39 41.62
C GLN A 295 -100.11 -0.06 41.53
N GLN A 296 -99.64 0.89 40.71
CA GLN A 296 -100.36 2.15 40.45
C GLN A 296 -101.66 1.93 39.67
N HIS A 297 -101.69 0.98 38.72
CA HIS A 297 -102.90 0.62 37.98
C HIS A 297 -103.92 -0.10 38.89
N ASP A 298 -103.46 -1.05 39.71
CA ASP A 298 -104.31 -1.79 40.65
C ASP A 298 -104.91 -0.85 41.71
N LEU A 299 -104.10 0.06 42.27
CA LEU A 299 -104.56 1.10 43.20
C LEU A 299 -105.50 2.11 42.53
N MET A 300 -105.28 2.44 41.25
CA MET A 300 -106.18 3.30 40.47
C MET A 300 -107.53 2.61 40.23
N LYS A 301 -107.52 1.31 39.92
CA LYS A 301 -108.72 0.48 39.76
C LYS A 301 -109.48 0.36 41.08
N GLU A 302 -108.82 0.09 42.19
CA GLU A 302 -109.45 0.06 43.52
C GLU A 302 -110.00 1.44 43.92
N LEU A 303 -109.32 2.53 43.57
CA LEU A 303 -109.84 3.90 43.74
C LEU A 303 -111.07 4.17 42.86
N GLU A 304 -111.13 3.64 41.64
CA GLU A 304 -112.31 3.71 40.76
C GLU A 304 -113.48 2.89 41.32
N GLU A 305 -113.21 1.72 41.89
CA GLU A 305 -114.19 0.88 42.59
C GLU A 305 -114.71 1.55 43.87
N GLN A 306 -113.83 2.22 44.65
CA GLN A 306 -114.23 3.05 45.80
C GLN A 306 -115.07 4.25 45.37
N LYS A 307 -114.74 4.94 44.26
CA LYS A 307 -115.59 6.01 43.68
C LYS A 307 -116.96 5.48 43.28
N HIS A 308 -117.03 4.30 42.63
CA HIS A 308 -118.29 3.68 42.23
C HIS A 308 -119.13 3.28 43.46
N LEU A 309 -118.52 2.66 44.47
CA LEU A 309 -119.19 2.33 45.72
C LEU A 309 -119.71 3.58 46.44
N PHE A 310 -118.94 4.67 46.46
CA PHE A 310 -119.37 5.95 47.01
C PHE A 310 -120.56 6.55 46.22
N GLN A 311 -120.57 6.45 44.89
CA GLN A 311 -121.72 6.88 44.07
C GLN A 311 -122.97 6.05 44.35
N VAL A 312 -122.85 4.73 44.50
CA VAL A 312 -123.97 3.84 44.88
C VAL A 312 -124.49 4.20 46.27
N LEU A 313 -123.61 4.30 47.28
CA LEU A 313 -123.99 4.68 48.64
C LEU A 313 -124.62 6.09 48.71
N GLN A 314 -124.19 7.02 47.86
CA GLN A 314 -124.82 8.34 47.78
C GLN A 314 -126.18 8.29 47.09
N ALA A 315 -126.37 7.45 46.07
CA ALA A 315 -127.69 7.22 45.47
C ALA A 315 -128.66 6.54 46.46
N GLU A 316 -128.22 5.50 47.18
CA GLU A 316 -129.00 4.86 48.26
C GLU A 316 -129.34 5.86 49.37
N LYS A 317 -128.40 6.73 49.75
CA LYS A 317 -128.65 7.80 50.73
C LYS A 317 -129.69 8.79 50.21
N ASP A 318 -129.60 9.23 48.97
CA ASP A 318 -130.52 10.22 48.41
C ASP A 318 -131.92 9.61 48.17
N GLU A 319 -132.03 8.32 47.82
CA GLU A 319 -133.28 7.54 47.81
C GLU A 319 -133.87 7.38 49.22
N ALA A 320 -133.04 7.09 50.23
CA ALA A 320 -133.45 7.03 51.63
C ALA A 320 -133.84 8.40 52.21
N ASP A 321 -133.24 9.50 51.72
CA ASP A 321 -133.65 10.87 52.05
C ASP A 321 -134.96 11.26 51.35
N GLU A 322 -135.23 10.77 50.13
CA GLU A 322 -136.56 10.87 49.50
C GLU A 322 -137.62 10.06 50.27
N GLU A 323 -137.34 8.80 50.62
CA GLU A 323 -138.27 7.98 51.40
C GLU A 323 -138.48 8.58 52.80
N SER A 324 -137.43 9.09 53.44
CA SER A 324 -137.54 9.80 54.72
C SER A 324 -138.32 11.12 54.61
N GLN A 325 -138.24 11.83 53.48
CA GLN A 325 -139.08 13.00 53.20
C GLN A 325 -140.54 12.61 52.93
N LYS A 326 -140.78 11.52 52.21
CA LYS A 326 -142.10 10.97 51.94
C LYS A 326 -142.78 10.48 53.23
N LEU A 327 -142.07 9.74 54.07
CA LEU A 327 -142.51 9.33 55.41
C LEU A 327 -142.76 10.55 56.31
N ARG A 328 -141.92 11.60 56.25
CA ARG A 328 -142.19 12.89 56.92
C ARG A 328 -143.46 13.56 56.38
N ALA A 329 -143.71 13.51 55.07
CA ALA A 329 -144.93 14.05 54.46
C ALA A 329 -146.18 13.28 54.88
N GLU A 330 -146.15 11.94 54.85
CA GLU A 330 -147.23 11.05 55.30
C GLU A 330 -147.51 11.21 56.81
N ASN A 331 -146.46 11.29 57.64
CA ASN A 331 -146.59 11.57 59.07
C ASN A 331 -147.18 12.98 59.30
N SER A 332 -146.79 13.98 58.51
CA SER A 332 -147.44 15.31 58.53
C SER A 332 -148.91 15.28 58.07
N ALA A 333 -149.30 14.35 57.19
CA ALA A 333 -150.69 14.19 56.76
C ALA A 333 -151.54 13.51 57.85
N LEU A 334 -151.00 12.49 58.52
CA LEU A 334 -151.60 11.86 59.69
C LEU A 334 -151.78 12.85 60.85
N LEU A 335 -150.78 13.71 61.10
CA LEU A 335 -150.87 14.79 62.09
C LEU A 335 -151.97 15.82 61.74
N ARG A 336 -152.16 16.17 60.45
CA ARG A 336 -153.29 17.03 60.02
C ARG A 336 -154.66 16.36 60.22
N HIS A 337 -154.74 15.04 60.03
CA HIS A 337 -155.99 14.27 60.28
C HIS A 337 -156.36 14.18 61.77
N LEU A 338 -155.38 14.27 62.68
CA LEU A 338 -155.61 14.26 64.13
C LEU A 338 -155.97 15.63 64.74
N SER A 339 -155.95 16.71 63.95
CA SER A 339 -156.06 18.10 64.45
C SER A 339 -157.39 18.82 64.11
N GLN A 340 -158.48 18.11 63.82
CA GLN A 340 -159.80 18.72 63.52
C GLN A 340 -161.00 18.07 64.24
N ALA A 341 -160.84 17.78 65.53
CA ALA A 341 -161.92 17.67 66.52
C ALA A 341 -161.34 18.05 67.90
N THR A 342 -161.92 19.02 68.60
CA THR A 342 -161.12 19.96 69.42
C THR A 342 -161.59 20.12 70.88
N GLU A 343 -160.68 20.59 71.74
CA GLU A 343 -160.84 21.04 73.13
C GLU A 343 -161.07 19.97 74.23
N LEU A 344 -160.09 19.83 75.14
CA LEU A 344 -160.22 19.86 76.61
C LEU A 344 -158.84 19.63 77.31
N SER A 345 -158.69 20.07 78.56
CA SER A 345 -157.47 20.00 79.41
C SER A 345 -157.88 19.68 80.88
N PRO A 346 -156.99 19.62 81.91
CA PRO A 346 -155.52 19.43 82.00
C PRO A 346 -155.10 18.26 82.96
N LEU A 347 -153.79 18.00 83.19
CA LEU A 347 -153.11 17.81 84.53
C LEU A 347 -151.82 16.94 84.59
N SER A 348 -150.79 17.52 85.23
CA SER A 348 -149.81 16.94 86.20
C SER A 348 -148.82 15.78 85.90
N ALA A 349 -147.56 16.03 86.35
CA ALA A 349 -146.60 15.13 87.03
C ALA A 349 -145.44 14.43 86.27
N LEU A 350 -144.24 14.97 86.56
CA LEU A 350 -142.86 14.42 86.57
C LEU A 350 -142.70 12.91 86.96
N PRO A 351 -141.57 12.20 86.65
CA PRO A 351 -140.21 12.73 86.88
C PRO A 351 -138.97 12.20 86.07
N ARG A 352 -137.84 12.91 86.29
CA ARG A 352 -136.44 12.43 86.47
C ARG A 352 -135.48 12.26 85.26
N ALA A 353 -134.37 13.01 85.33
CA ALA A 353 -133.07 12.83 84.64
C ALA A 353 -132.00 12.38 85.70
N PRO A 354 -130.64 12.38 85.51
CA PRO A 354 -129.76 12.71 84.36
C PRO A 354 -129.24 11.39 83.69
N ALA A 355 -128.00 11.09 83.26
CA ALA A 355 -126.62 11.62 83.37
C ALA A 355 -125.70 10.89 82.33
N ALA A 356 -124.36 11.07 82.23
CA ALA A 356 -123.41 12.21 82.15
C ALA A 356 -121.96 11.68 82.32
N ALA A 357 -121.05 11.88 81.34
CA ALA A 357 -119.58 11.62 81.42
C ALA A 357 -119.17 10.16 81.81
N PRO A 358 -117.87 9.80 82.06
CA PRO A 358 -116.55 10.37 81.73
C PRO A 358 -115.81 9.46 80.68
N ALA A 359 -114.50 9.39 80.37
CA ALA A 359 -113.18 9.82 80.91
C ALA A 359 -112.66 9.12 82.20
N PRO A 360 -111.34 9.10 82.52
CA PRO A 360 -110.14 9.44 81.75
C PRO A 360 -109.43 8.11 81.31
N GLY A 361 -108.13 7.77 81.41
CA GLY A 361 -106.88 8.46 81.81
C GLY A 361 -105.75 7.51 82.30
N ALA A 362 -104.52 7.68 81.78
CA ALA A 362 -103.25 6.98 82.15
C ALA A 362 -103.20 5.44 81.92
N GLY A 363 -102.05 4.78 81.70
CA GLY A 363 -100.67 5.25 81.48
C GLY A 363 -99.64 4.57 82.39
N ASP A 364 -98.58 3.94 81.83
CA ASP A 364 -97.37 3.52 82.58
C ASP A 364 -96.13 3.31 81.68
N LEU A 365 -94.95 3.07 82.27
CA LEU A 365 -93.61 3.01 81.67
C LEU A 365 -93.00 1.60 81.70
N LEU A 366 -92.08 1.31 80.76
CA LEU A 366 -90.97 0.31 80.81
C LEU A 366 -90.23 0.39 79.45
N PHE A 367 -89.10 1.09 79.28
CA PHE A 367 -87.71 0.86 79.76
C PHE A 367 -86.90 -0.17 78.93
N GLY A 368 -85.71 0.23 78.45
CA GLY A 368 -84.79 -0.59 77.62
C GLY A 368 -84.38 0.09 76.30
N ASN A 369 -83.86 1.32 76.31
CA ASN A 369 -82.46 1.71 76.60
C ASN A 369 -81.53 1.71 75.35
N PRO A 370 -80.95 2.86 74.95
CA PRO A 370 -80.05 2.97 73.79
C PRO A 370 -78.54 2.87 74.12
N TYR A 371 -77.74 2.69 73.07
CA TYR A 371 -76.32 3.06 72.93
C TYR A 371 -76.12 3.48 71.46
N SER A 372 -75.16 4.31 71.04
CA SER A 372 -74.47 5.44 71.71
C SER A 372 -73.72 6.22 70.63
N ALA A 373 -73.52 7.53 70.81
CA ALA A 373 -72.71 8.32 69.90
C ALA A 373 -71.20 8.20 70.23
N ALA A 374 -70.37 8.07 69.20
CA ALA A 374 -68.93 8.29 69.30
C ALA A 374 -68.34 8.78 67.95
N GLY A 375 -67.92 10.05 67.96
CA GLY A 375 -66.85 10.58 67.13
C GLY A 375 -67.24 11.04 65.71
N GLY A 376 -66.79 12.20 65.21
CA GLY A 376 -65.79 13.13 65.75
C GLY A 376 -64.36 12.58 65.61
N ASN A 377 -63.38 13.36 65.15
CA ASN A 377 -63.38 14.81 64.85
C ASN A 377 -62.15 15.15 63.97
N LEU A 378 -62.09 16.39 63.47
CA LEU A 378 -60.92 17.03 62.80
C LEU A 378 -60.58 16.46 61.40
N GLY A 379 -60.01 17.23 60.47
CA GLY A 379 -59.77 18.69 60.45
C GLY A 379 -58.30 19.10 60.36
N ALA A 380 -58.08 20.25 59.70
CA ALA A 380 -56.80 20.92 59.45
C ALA A 380 -55.79 20.17 58.56
N GLY A 381 -55.24 20.87 57.57
CA GLY A 381 -54.12 20.39 56.77
C GLY A 381 -52.79 20.54 57.49
N ALA A 382 -51.76 19.84 56.99
CA ALA A 382 -50.37 20.05 57.38
C ALA A 382 -49.63 20.79 56.25
N GLU A 383 -49.03 21.93 56.56
CA GLU A 383 -48.12 22.62 55.63
C GLU A 383 -46.83 21.80 55.48
N ALA A 384 -46.68 21.10 54.37
CA ALA A 384 -45.48 20.33 54.06
C ALA A 384 -44.30 21.28 53.81
N SER A 385 -43.48 21.51 54.84
CA SER A 385 -42.22 22.25 54.72
C SER A 385 -41.17 21.40 53.96
N LEU A 386 -41.22 21.50 52.63
CA LEU A 386 -40.34 20.86 51.64
C LEU A 386 -38.88 21.32 51.77
N ARG A 387 -37.93 20.52 51.29
CA ARG A 387 -36.56 20.99 51.00
C ARG A 387 -36.48 21.44 49.55
N VAL A 388 -35.71 22.50 49.28
CA VAL A 388 -35.52 23.08 47.95
C VAL A 388 -34.04 22.97 47.58
N CYS A 389 -33.73 22.44 46.39
CA CYS A 389 -32.36 22.47 45.87
C CYS A 389 -31.99 23.92 45.48
N PRO A 390 -30.88 24.50 45.99
CA PRO A 390 -30.54 25.89 45.75
C PRO A 390 -30.05 26.20 44.32
N LEU A 391 -29.67 25.16 43.54
CA LEU A 391 -29.11 25.31 42.20
C LEU A 391 -30.17 25.20 41.08
N CYS A 392 -31.20 24.36 41.25
CA CYS A 392 -32.26 24.15 40.26
C CYS A 392 -33.69 24.50 40.73
N GLY A 393 -33.91 24.69 42.04
CA GLY A 393 -35.22 24.99 42.61
C GLY A 393 -36.16 23.79 42.83
N GLU A 394 -35.72 22.56 42.55
CA GLU A 394 -36.56 21.36 42.73
C GLU A 394 -36.94 21.09 44.19
N LEU A 395 -38.15 20.53 44.38
CA LEU A 395 -38.83 20.38 45.66
C LEU A 395 -38.86 18.92 46.11
N PHE A 396 -38.21 18.63 47.23
CA PHE A 396 -38.06 17.28 47.77
C PHE A 396 -38.96 17.04 48.99
N PRO A 397 -39.75 15.95 49.00
CA PRO A 397 -40.40 15.42 50.21
C PRO A 397 -39.38 15.08 51.29
N ARG A 398 -39.79 15.15 52.57
CA ARG A 398 -38.88 14.91 53.71
C ARG A 398 -38.45 13.45 53.88
N ASP A 399 -39.14 12.53 53.22
CA ASP A 399 -38.95 11.08 53.39
C ASP A 399 -37.91 10.50 52.42
N VAL A 400 -37.32 11.34 51.58
CA VAL A 400 -36.17 11.00 50.72
C VAL A 400 -34.91 10.86 51.57
N GLU A 401 -34.19 9.75 51.40
CA GLU A 401 -32.91 9.53 52.09
C GLU A 401 -31.92 10.67 51.79
N SER A 402 -31.19 11.14 52.80
CA SER A 402 -30.30 12.30 52.63
C SER A 402 -29.21 12.08 51.57
N SER A 403 -28.78 10.83 51.38
CA SER A 403 -27.90 10.37 50.29
C SER A 403 -28.43 10.70 48.90
N GLN A 404 -29.74 10.59 48.66
CA GLN A 404 -30.35 10.86 47.36
C GLN A 404 -30.46 12.37 47.10
N TYR A 405 -30.72 13.17 48.14
CA TYR A 405 -30.68 14.63 48.06
C TYR A 405 -29.24 15.14 47.84
N GLU A 406 -28.24 14.59 48.54
CA GLU A 406 -26.83 14.94 48.33
C GLU A 406 -26.33 14.51 46.94
N ALA A 407 -26.71 13.33 46.45
CA ALA A 407 -26.40 12.90 45.08
C ALA A 407 -27.04 13.81 44.02
N HIS A 408 -28.27 14.29 44.23
CA HIS A 408 -28.89 15.29 43.37
C HIS A 408 -28.12 16.62 43.39
N VAL A 409 -27.74 17.13 44.57
CA VAL A 409 -26.95 18.38 44.67
C VAL A 409 -25.58 18.21 43.99
N GLN A 410 -24.92 17.06 44.16
CA GLN A 410 -23.66 16.73 43.49
C GLN A 410 -23.81 16.61 41.97
N SER A 411 -24.97 16.21 41.43
CA SER A 411 -25.18 16.14 39.96
C SER A 411 -25.20 17.48 39.24
N HIS A 412 -25.22 18.61 39.97
CA HIS A 412 -25.05 19.96 39.41
C HIS A 412 -23.59 20.43 39.40
N LEU A 413 -22.65 19.67 39.99
CA LEU A 413 -21.23 19.97 39.95
C LEU A 413 -20.61 19.45 38.65
N LEU A 414 -19.81 20.29 38.00
CA LEU A 414 -19.07 19.95 36.79
C LEU A 414 -17.60 19.72 37.15
N ASP A 415 -17.20 18.45 37.25
CA ASP A 415 -15.83 18.03 37.55
C ASP A 415 -14.95 18.13 36.30
N CYS A 416 -13.76 18.72 36.42
CA CYS A 416 -12.83 18.79 35.31
C CYS A 416 -12.12 17.44 35.07
N PRO A 417 -12.09 16.89 33.84
CA PRO A 417 -11.40 15.63 33.55
C PRO A 417 -9.86 15.76 33.51
N MET A 418 -9.33 16.99 33.54
CA MET A 418 -7.89 17.27 33.44
C MET A 418 -7.24 17.62 34.80
N CYS A 419 -8.02 18.11 35.77
CA CYS A 419 -7.58 18.36 37.14
C CYS A 419 -8.75 18.21 38.12
N THR A 420 -8.49 17.86 39.38
CA THR A 420 -9.51 17.51 40.39
C THR A 420 -10.24 18.73 41.00
N GLU A 421 -10.60 19.71 40.16
CA GLU A 421 -11.37 20.91 40.50
C GLU A 421 -12.82 20.73 40.02
N SER A 422 -13.80 21.18 40.82
CA SER A 422 -15.22 21.03 40.54
C SER A 422 -15.96 22.36 40.58
N PHE A 423 -16.94 22.53 39.69
CA PHE A 423 -17.52 23.85 39.38
C PHE A 423 -19.06 23.85 39.38
N GLU A 424 -19.67 24.72 40.18
CA GLU A 424 -21.14 24.93 40.23
C GLU A 424 -21.71 25.70 39.02
N ASN A 425 -20.85 26.36 38.21
CA ASN A 425 -21.28 27.24 37.13
C ASN A 425 -20.69 26.81 35.79
N LYS A 426 -21.57 26.46 34.85
CA LYS A 426 -21.19 25.99 33.51
C LYS A 426 -20.31 26.97 32.72
N GLN A 427 -20.51 28.29 32.83
CA GLN A 427 -19.65 29.22 32.09
C GLN A 427 -18.21 29.18 32.62
N VAL A 428 -18.04 29.15 33.94
CA VAL A 428 -16.73 29.07 34.60
C VAL A 428 -16.04 27.73 34.28
N PHE A 429 -16.81 26.65 34.18
CA PHE A 429 -16.32 25.34 33.76
C PHE A 429 -15.82 25.32 32.31
N GLU A 430 -16.59 25.85 31.35
CA GLU A 430 -16.19 25.91 29.93
C GLU A 430 -14.97 26.84 29.75
N ASP A 431 -14.92 27.97 30.45
CA ASP A 431 -13.76 28.89 30.46
C ASP A 431 -12.50 28.19 31.05
N HIS A 432 -12.67 27.39 32.11
CA HIS A 432 -11.60 26.58 32.69
C HIS A 432 -11.10 25.46 31.75
N LEU A 433 -12.00 24.78 31.03
CA LEU A 433 -11.63 23.80 30.01
C LEU A 433 -10.89 24.42 28.81
N LEU A 434 -11.09 25.71 28.54
CA LEU A 434 -10.31 26.43 27.53
C LEU A 434 -8.88 26.72 27.98
N CYS A 435 -8.63 26.94 29.29
CA CYS A 435 -7.26 27.05 29.82
C CYS A 435 -6.46 25.77 29.59
N HIS A 436 -7.04 24.59 29.85
CA HIS A 436 -6.42 23.27 29.55
C HIS A 436 -6.21 22.97 28.05
N ARG A 437 -6.58 23.90 27.16
CA ARG A 437 -6.35 23.82 25.71
C ARG A 437 -5.34 24.87 25.21
N LEU A 438 -4.81 25.70 26.10
CA LEU A 438 -3.87 26.79 25.81
C LEU A 438 -2.51 26.60 26.48
N GLU A 439 -2.37 25.57 27.32
CA GLU A 439 -1.11 24.97 27.77
C GLU A 439 -0.70 23.76 26.90
#